data_AF-A0A2S9FPB4-F1
#
_entry.id   AF-A0A2S9FPB4-F1
#
_cell.length_a   1.000
_cell.length_b   1.000
_cell.length_c   1.000
_cell.angle_alpha   90.00
_cell.angle_beta   90.00
_cell.angle_gamma   90.00
#
_symmetry.space_group_name_H-M   'P 1'
#
loop_
_entity.id
_entity.type
_entity.pdbx_description
1 polymer ?
#
loop_
_entity_poly.entity_id
_entity_poly.type
_entity_poly.pdbx_seq_one_letter_code
_entity_poly.pdbx_strand_id
1 'polypeptide(L)'
;PGARQRFHFRPGRGEDGAQPPNNWQSVFGGPAWTRVADGTWYLHLFAPAQPDLNWELPEVRAEFEDILAFWFERGVDGFRIDVAHGLAKAPGLPDGAGRDAEATMLESEARHP
;
A
#
# COMPACT_ATOMS: atom_id res chain seq x y z
N PRO A 1 13.71 0.76 13.74
CA PRO A 1 12.91 1.25 12.59
C PRO A 1 11.92 2.32 13.06
N GLY A 2 11.84 3.47 12.38
CA GLY A 2 10.83 4.49 12.70
C GLY A 2 9.45 4.09 12.17
N ALA A 3 8.37 4.47 12.86
CA ALA A 3 6.98 4.13 12.46
C ALA A 3 6.67 4.42 10.98
N ARG A 4 7.32 5.44 10.41
CA ARG A 4 7.18 5.84 9.00
C ARG A 4 7.58 4.76 7.98
N GLN A 5 8.55 3.90 8.30
CA GLN A 5 9.03 2.86 7.38
C GLN A 5 7.96 1.80 7.12
N ARG A 6 7.04 1.59 8.08
CA ARG A 6 5.89 0.68 7.97
C ARG A 6 4.90 1.07 6.88
N PHE A 7 5.05 2.23 6.25
CA PHE A 7 4.20 2.74 5.18
C PHE A 7 5.04 3.11 3.95
N HIS A 8 4.39 3.21 2.79
CA HIS A 8 5.06 3.64 1.56
C HIS A 8 5.22 5.17 1.51
N PHE A 9 6.37 5.68 1.95
CA PHE A 9 6.79 7.05 1.70
C PHE A 9 7.80 7.12 0.55
N ARG A 10 7.62 8.06 -0.38
CA ARG A 10 8.50 8.27 -1.54
C ARG A 10 8.69 9.77 -1.84
N PRO A 11 9.84 10.18 -2.39
CA PRO A 11 9.99 11.52 -2.95
C PRO A 11 9.04 11.69 -4.15
N GLY A 12 8.52 12.90 -4.34
CA GLY A 12 7.75 13.24 -5.53
C GLY A 12 8.63 13.48 -6.75
N ARG A 13 8.00 13.63 -7.92
CA ARG A 13 8.66 13.99 -9.19
C ARG A 13 8.35 15.43 -9.61
N GLY A 14 9.00 15.90 -10.68
CA GLY A 14 8.88 17.27 -11.16
C GLY A 14 9.66 18.27 -10.30
N GLU A 15 9.51 19.56 -10.61
CA GLU A 15 10.14 20.65 -9.88
C GLU A 15 9.76 20.57 -8.38
N ASP A 16 10.77 20.60 -7.51
CA ASP A 16 10.66 20.47 -6.05
C ASP A 16 9.85 19.26 -5.54
N GLY A 17 9.71 18.19 -6.36
CA GLY A 17 8.91 17.03 -6.01
C GLY A 17 7.41 17.33 -5.89
N ALA A 18 6.93 18.34 -6.62
CA ALA A 18 5.54 18.82 -6.58
C ALA A 18 4.52 17.85 -7.18
N GLN A 19 4.94 16.82 -7.90
CA GLN A 19 4.07 15.80 -8.48
C GLN A 19 4.21 14.47 -7.72
N PRO A 20 3.15 13.64 -7.68
CA PRO A 20 3.22 12.34 -7.01
C PRO A 20 4.26 11.42 -7.67
N PRO A 21 4.81 10.44 -6.93
CA PRO A 21 5.86 9.53 -7.41
C PRO A 21 5.49 8.78 -8.71
N ASN A 22 4.21 8.45 -8.88
CA ASN A 22 3.64 7.86 -10.08
C ASN A 22 2.21 8.36 -10.31
N ASN A 23 1.56 7.89 -11.38
CA ASN A 23 0.21 8.28 -11.79
C ASN A 23 -0.93 7.45 -11.15
N TRP A 24 -0.65 6.64 -10.12
CA TRP A 24 -1.66 5.77 -9.50
C TRP A 24 -2.84 6.58 -8.95
N GLN A 25 -4.04 6.03 -9.15
CA GLN A 25 -5.29 6.63 -8.70
C GLN A 25 -5.84 5.83 -7.52
N SER A 26 -6.44 6.53 -6.56
CA SER A 26 -7.22 5.92 -5.50
C SER A 26 -8.47 5.26 -6.09
N VAL A 27 -8.88 4.14 -5.52
CA VAL A 27 -10.16 3.47 -5.82
C VAL A 27 -11.35 4.39 -5.53
N PHE A 28 -11.19 5.34 -4.59
CA PHE A 28 -12.21 6.35 -4.28
C PHE A 28 -12.11 7.62 -5.14
N GLY A 29 -11.20 7.63 -6.12
CA GLY A 29 -10.99 8.74 -7.04
C GLY A 29 -9.91 9.73 -6.59
N GLY A 30 -9.27 10.35 -7.59
CA GLY A 30 -8.12 11.24 -7.38
C GLY A 30 -6.81 10.47 -7.18
N PRO A 31 -5.69 11.17 -6.93
CA PRO A 31 -4.37 10.55 -6.77
C PRO A 31 -4.34 9.58 -5.58
N ALA A 32 -3.63 8.46 -5.73
CA ALA A 32 -3.34 7.53 -4.63
C ALA A 32 -2.23 8.02 -3.68
N TRP A 33 -1.84 9.30 -3.79
CA TRP A 33 -0.69 9.85 -3.08
C TRP A 33 -1.05 11.18 -2.46
N THR A 34 -0.67 11.36 -1.20
CA THR A 34 -0.81 12.62 -0.48
C THR A 34 0.56 13.16 -0.06
N ARG A 35 0.84 14.43 -0.37
CA ARG A 35 2.08 15.12 0.00
C ARG A 35 2.01 15.60 1.44
N VAL A 36 3.11 15.45 2.20
CA VAL A 36 3.23 15.96 3.57
C VAL A 36 4.21 17.14 3.64
N ALA A 37 4.25 17.82 4.79
CA ALA A 37 4.97 19.09 4.98
C ALA A 37 6.48 19.02 4.68
N ASP A 38 7.10 17.86 4.81
CA ASP A 38 8.52 17.65 4.49
C ASP A 38 8.80 17.39 3.00
N GLY A 39 7.77 17.50 2.14
CA GLY A 39 7.88 17.38 0.70
C GLY A 39 7.77 15.96 0.15
N THR A 40 7.78 14.93 1.00
CA THR A 40 7.54 13.55 0.57
C THR A 40 6.05 13.24 0.39
N TRP A 41 5.77 12.09 -0.22
CA TRP A 41 4.43 11.59 -0.48
C TRP A 41 4.22 10.24 0.20
N TYR A 42 3.02 9.99 0.72
CA TYR A 42 2.61 8.65 1.18
C TYR A 42 1.51 8.07 0.31
N LEU A 43 1.56 6.74 0.12
CA LEU A 43 0.58 5.99 -0.66
C LEU A 43 -0.70 5.72 0.16
N HIS A 44 -1.85 5.87 -0.48
CA HIS A 44 -3.16 5.38 -0.04
C HIS A 44 -3.97 4.91 -1.27
N LEU A 45 -4.27 3.61 -1.37
CA LEU A 45 -5.11 3.09 -2.46
C LEU A 45 -6.59 3.45 -2.29
N PHE A 46 -6.99 3.86 -1.08
CA PHE A 46 -8.34 4.29 -0.75
C PHE A 46 -8.32 5.74 -0.24
N ALA A 47 -8.89 6.02 0.93
CA ALA A 47 -8.92 7.38 1.48
C ALA A 47 -7.53 7.82 1.97
N PRO A 48 -7.20 9.13 1.95
CA PRO A 48 -5.96 9.65 2.54
C PRO A 48 -5.75 9.28 4.01
N ALA A 49 -6.82 9.01 4.76
CA ALA A 49 -6.78 8.55 6.15
C ALA A 49 -6.42 7.05 6.29
N GLN A 50 -6.30 6.32 5.18
CA GLN A 50 -5.98 4.89 5.12
C GLN A 50 -4.62 4.69 4.40
N PRO A 51 -3.50 5.06 5.04
CA PRO A 51 -2.17 4.88 4.44
C PRO A 51 -1.83 3.40 4.28
N ASP A 52 -1.29 3.03 3.13
CA ASP A 52 -0.94 1.64 2.82
C ASP A 52 0.32 1.19 3.58
N LEU A 53 0.19 0.04 4.26
CA LEU A 53 1.30 -0.63 4.92
C LEU A 53 2.30 -1.17 3.90
N ASN A 54 3.57 -1.10 4.25
CA ASN A 54 4.66 -1.65 3.45
C ASN A 54 4.89 -3.13 3.78
N TRP A 55 4.25 -4.01 3.01
CA TRP A 55 4.36 -5.47 3.17
C TRP A 55 5.74 -6.05 2.78
N GLU A 56 6.67 -5.26 2.24
CA GLU A 56 8.06 -5.69 2.04
C GLU A 56 8.83 -5.79 3.37
N LEU A 57 8.35 -5.12 4.41
CA LEU A 57 8.97 -5.14 5.73
C LEU A 57 8.54 -6.38 6.54
N PRO A 58 9.48 -7.24 6.94
CA PRO A 58 9.16 -8.43 7.74
C PRO A 58 8.42 -8.10 9.04
N GLU A 59 8.70 -6.95 9.67
CA GLU A 59 8.01 -6.56 10.90
C GLU A 59 6.51 -6.28 10.70
N VAL A 60 6.09 -5.82 9.52
CA VAL A 60 4.67 -5.57 9.21
C VAL A 60 3.93 -6.90 9.11
N ARG A 61 4.57 -7.92 8.51
CA ARG A 61 4.01 -9.28 8.41
C ARG A 61 3.91 -9.93 9.77
N ALA A 62 4.97 -9.84 10.57
CA ALA A 62 4.98 -10.36 11.94
C ALA A 62 3.89 -9.71 12.81
N GLU A 63 3.74 -8.38 12.76
CA GLU A 63 2.70 -7.68 13.51
C GLU A 63 1.29 -8.06 13.04
N PHE A 64 1.10 -8.32 11.73
CA PHE A 64 -0.18 -8.83 11.21
C PHE A 64 -0.49 -10.24 11.73
N GLU A 65 0.50 -11.14 11.78
CA GLU A 65 0.36 -12.48 12.37
C GLU A 65 0.01 -12.41 13.85
N ASP A 66 0.66 -11.53 14.61
CA ASP A 66 0.35 -11.30 16.03
C ASP A 66 -1.09 -10.81 16.23
N ILE A 67 -1.59 -9.94 15.34
CA ILE A 67 -2.98 -9.47 15.36
C ILE A 67 -3.96 -10.64 15.10
N LEU A 68 -3.66 -11.53 14.16
CA LEU A 68 -4.48 -12.71 13.91
C LEU A 68 -4.47 -13.65 15.13
N ALA A 69 -3.30 -13.92 15.70
CA ALA A 69 -3.14 -14.75 16.89
C ALA A 69 -3.93 -14.20 18.09
N PHE A 70 -3.84 -12.89 18.34
CA PHE A 70 -4.60 -12.20 19.39
C PHE A 70 -6.11 -12.49 19.33
N TRP A 71 -6.68 -12.54 18.13
CA TRP A 71 -8.10 -12.81 17.92
C TRP A 71 -8.43 -14.32 17.97
N PHE A 72 -7.53 -15.18 17.48
CA PHE A 72 -7.68 -16.63 17.64
C PHE A 72 -7.65 -17.07 19.11
N GLU A 73 -6.79 -16.47 19.93
CA GLU A 73 -6.76 -16.68 21.39
C GLU A 73 -8.09 -16.33 22.09
N ARG A 74 -8.95 -15.55 21.43
CA ARG A 74 -10.28 -15.15 21.92
C ARG A 74 -11.40 -16.02 21.35
N GLY A 75 -11.08 -17.06 20.59
CA GLY A 75 -12.04 -18.02 20.08
C GLY A 75 -12.71 -17.62 18.76
N VAL A 76 -12.13 -16.70 17.97
CA VAL A 76 -12.58 -16.44 16.60
C VAL A 76 -12.22 -17.65 15.72
N ASP A 77 -13.18 -18.19 14.97
CA ASP A 77 -12.97 -19.40 14.13
C ASP A 77 -12.36 -19.11 12.75
N GLY A 78 -12.27 -17.84 12.34
CA GLY A 78 -11.68 -17.46 11.06
C GLY A 78 -11.89 -15.99 10.70
N PHE A 79 -11.26 -15.57 9.59
CA PHE A 79 -11.28 -14.19 9.12
C PHE A 79 -11.77 -14.07 7.69
N ARG A 80 -12.51 -12.99 7.43
CA ARG A 80 -12.62 -12.42 6.08
C ARG A 80 -11.56 -11.34 5.94
N ILE A 81 -10.63 -11.52 5.00
CA ILE A 81 -9.57 -10.55 4.74
C ILE A 81 -10.04 -9.57 3.66
N ASP A 82 -10.18 -8.30 4.05
CA ASP A 82 -10.50 -7.23 3.11
C ASP A 82 -9.29 -6.88 2.24
N VAL A 83 -9.53 -6.67 0.94
CA VAL A 83 -8.50 -6.24 -0.03
C VAL A 83 -7.19 -7.06 0.02
N ALA A 84 -7.28 -8.38 0.19
CA ALA A 84 -6.09 -9.24 0.29
C ALA A 84 -5.17 -9.14 -0.95
N HIS A 85 -5.75 -8.95 -2.14
CA HIS A 85 -5.02 -8.72 -3.39
C HIS A 85 -4.22 -7.40 -3.39
N GLY A 86 -4.61 -6.46 -2.52
CA GLY A 86 -4.03 -5.14 -2.40
C GLY A 86 -2.85 -5.06 -1.44
N LEU A 87 -2.34 -6.14 -0.86
CA LEU A 87 -1.30 -6.04 0.18
C LEU A 87 0.08 -5.74 -0.41
N ALA A 88 0.51 -6.52 -1.41
CA ALA A 88 1.77 -6.33 -2.10
C ALA A 88 1.63 -5.32 -3.25
N LYS A 89 2.66 -4.48 -3.43
CA LYS A 89 2.71 -3.48 -4.49
C LYS A 89 3.74 -3.90 -5.54
N ALA A 90 3.50 -3.52 -6.80
CA ALA A 90 4.48 -3.76 -7.86
C ALA A 90 5.86 -3.16 -7.51
N PRO A 91 6.97 -3.92 -7.64
CA PRO A 91 8.31 -3.43 -7.34
C PRO A 91 8.65 -2.15 -8.10
N GLY A 92 9.20 -1.16 -7.38
CA GLY A 92 9.55 0.14 -7.96
C GLY A 92 8.37 1.09 -8.20
N LEU A 93 7.13 0.66 -7.95
CA LEU A 93 5.91 1.48 -8.05
C LEU A 93 5.79 2.19 -9.43
N PRO A 94 5.82 1.44 -10.55
CA PRO A 94 5.80 2.02 -11.89
C PRO A 94 4.51 2.79 -12.16
N ASP A 95 4.52 3.70 -13.14
CA ASP A 95 3.27 4.30 -13.65
C ASP A 95 2.32 3.20 -14.15
N GLY A 96 1.04 3.34 -13.84
CA GLY A 96 -0.04 2.48 -14.35
C GLY A 96 -0.29 2.71 -15.84
N ALA A 97 -0.51 1.63 -16.59
CA ALA A 97 -0.79 1.67 -18.02
C ALA A 97 -2.30 1.65 -18.32
N GLY A 98 -2.88 2.80 -18.63
CA GLY A 98 -4.21 2.89 -19.26
C GLY A 98 -5.34 2.18 -18.49
N ARG A 99 -6.08 1.30 -19.18
CA ARG A 99 -7.25 0.60 -18.62
C ARG A 99 -6.89 -0.48 -17.57
N ASP A 100 -5.60 -0.81 -17.41
CA ASP A 100 -5.11 -1.87 -16.55
C ASP A 100 -4.35 -1.31 -15.32
N ALA A 101 -4.71 -0.10 -14.90
CA ALA A 101 -4.02 0.62 -13.82
C ALA A 101 -3.99 -0.20 -12.52
N GLU A 102 -5.11 -0.85 -12.15
CA GLU A 102 -5.19 -1.69 -10.94
C GLU A 102 -4.33 -2.96 -11.04
N ALA A 103 -4.30 -3.61 -12.21
CA ALA A 103 -3.43 -4.76 -12.46
C ALA A 103 -1.94 -4.38 -12.48
N THR A 104 -1.61 -3.13 -12.78
CA THR A 104 -0.24 -2.60 -12.73
C THR A 104 0.18 -2.22 -11.30
N MET A 105 -0.78 -1.90 -10.44
CA MET A 105 -0.52 -1.51 -9.04
C MET A 105 -0.13 -2.71 -8.16
N LEU A 106 -0.67 -3.88 -8.47
CA LEU A 106 -0.63 -5.07 -7.64
C LEU A 106 0.18 -6.17 -8.31
N GLU A 107 0.85 -7.02 -7.54
CA GLU A 107 1.53 -8.19 -8.10
C GLU A 107 0.51 -9.15 -8.74
N SER A 108 0.54 -9.30 -10.07
CA SER A 108 -0.27 -10.28 -10.79
C SER A 108 0.45 -11.63 -10.92
N GLU A 109 0.82 -12.27 -9.80
CA GLU A 109 1.22 -13.69 -9.83
C GLU A 109 0.55 -14.48 -8.70
N ALA A 110 -0.78 -14.56 -8.76
CA ALA A 110 -1.45 -15.79 -8.35
C ALA A 110 -1.37 -16.81 -9.50
N ARG A 111 -0.15 -17.24 -9.84
CA ARG A 111 0.02 -18.53 -10.51
C ARG A 111 -0.04 -19.58 -9.41
N HIS A 112 -1.25 -19.99 -9.07
CA HIS A 112 -1.44 -21.23 -8.32
C HIS A 112 -0.88 -22.39 -9.17
N PRO A 113 -0.22 -23.39 -8.55
CA PRO A 113 0.31 -24.55 -9.26
C PRO A 113 -0.78 -25.30 -10.04
#